data_AF-A0A522P6A5-F1
#
_entry.id   AF-A0A522P6A5-F1
#
_cell.length_a   1.000
_cell.length_b   1.000
_cell.length_c   1.000
_cell.angle_alpha   90.00
_cell.angle_beta   90.00
_cell.angle_gamma   90.00
#
_symmetry.space_group_name_H-M   'P 1'
#
loop_
_entity.id
_entity.type
_entity.pdbx_description
1 polymer ?
#
loop_
_entity_poly.entity_id
_entity_poly.type
_entity_poly.pdbx_seq_one_letter_code
_entity_poly.pdbx_strand_id
1 'polypeptide(L)'
;MRKVAAAITITVTAAAMARVRRMAFPFFLDLLCFRRESYLSVPESSEIHDGFKLALVARLRRGLPMDMLALLLPARCGACRRRGSGFCLDCAATLAPECFSLTGTPPLEVVALGRYEGPLRLAVLAMKRGRRDVAQTLGRCLADVVGHVDGAIAAAPTAAHRRGTRGFDQALLLARALGGASVSLCLEGASQRGAGRAERLARRVRFSGGDVAGRRVLVVDDVCSTGGTLLACARALREAGALAVEAAVLARAERSPR
;
A
#
# COMPACT_ATOMS: atom_id res chain seq x y z
N MET A 1 -46.08 0.59 -0.03
CA MET A 1 -45.12 -0.49 0.30
C MET A 1 -43.85 -0.31 -0.52
N ARG A 2 -42.68 -0.65 0.06
CA ARG A 2 -41.29 -0.49 -0.42
C ARG A 2 -40.60 0.84 -0.06
N LYS A 3 -40.21 0.91 1.21
CA LYS A 3 -39.13 1.76 1.73
C LYS A 3 -37.79 0.98 1.64
N VAL A 4 -36.71 1.76 1.62
CA VAL A 4 -35.32 1.45 2.00
C VAL A 4 -34.43 0.74 0.96
N ALA A 5 -33.78 1.53 0.12
CA ALA A 5 -32.44 1.25 -0.39
C ALA A 5 -31.64 2.55 -0.35
N ALA A 6 -31.23 2.96 0.86
CA ALA A 6 -30.28 4.05 1.07
C ALA A 6 -28.89 3.55 0.63
N ALA A 7 -28.67 3.55 -0.68
CA ALA A 7 -27.38 3.35 -1.32
C ALA A 7 -26.50 4.56 -1.01
N ILE A 8 -25.79 4.51 0.12
CA ILE A 8 -24.69 5.42 0.41
C ILE A 8 -23.42 4.58 0.35
N THR A 9 -22.85 4.56 -0.85
CA THR A 9 -21.49 4.17 -1.22
C THR A 9 -20.51 4.98 -0.37
N ILE A 10 -19.46 4.37 0.24
CA ILE A 10 -18.27 5.18 0.52
C ILE A 10 -17.95 5.84 -0.80
N THR A 11 -17.88 7.17 -0.83
CA THR A 11 -17.95 7.97 -2.06
C THR A 11 -16.65 7.83 -2.86
N VAL A 12 -16.33 6.62 -3.32
CA VAL A 12 -15.45 6.32 -4.46
C VAL A 12 -16.21 6.64 -5.76
N THR A 13 -17.10 7.63 -5.76
CA THR A 13 -17.76 8.10 -6.98
C THR A 13 -16.77 8.96 -7.75
N ALA A 14 -16.81 8.85 -9.09
CA ALA A 14 -16.39 9.78 -10.15
C ALA A 14 -15.28 10.84 -9.90
N ALA A 15 -15.25 11.52 -8.76
CA ALA A 15 -14.14 12.33 -8.27
C ALA A 15 -12.80 11.57 -8.21
N ALA A 16 -12.78 10.30 -7.78
CA ALA A 16 -11.56 9.48 -7.82
C ALA A 16 -11.07 9.26 -9.28
N MET A 17 -11.99 9.03 -10.22
CA MET A 17 -11.67 8.92 -11.65
C MET A 17 -11.33 10.27 -12.30
N ALA A 18 -11.92 11.38 -11.84
CA ALA A 18 -11.67 12.74 -12.35
C ALA A 18 -10.37 13.35 -11.80
N ARG A 19 -9.93 12.97 -10.59
CA ARG A 19 -8.66 13.42 -10.00
C ARG A 19 -7.46 12.74 -10.66
N VAL A 20 -7.59 11.46 -11.05
CA VAL A 20 -6.55 10.73 -11.81
C VAL A 20 -6.27 11.39 -13.17
N ARG A 21 -7.31 11.93 -13.85
CA ARG A 21 -7.12 12.71 -15.08
C ARG A 21 -6.51 14.11 -14.87
N ARG A 22 -6.55 14.65 -13.66
CA ARG A 22 -5.99 15.98 -13.30
C ARG A 22 -4.63 15.91 -12.59
N MET A 23 -4.04 14.73 -12.37
CA MET A 23 -2.66 14.61 -11.86
C MET A 23 -1.58 15.03 -12.87
N ALA A 24 -1.97 15.51 -14.05
CA ALA A 24 -1.12 16.30 -14.93
C ALA A 24 -1.14 17.80 -14.52
N PHE A 25 -0.43 18.15 -13.44
CA PHE A 25 -0.02 19.53 -13.04
C PHE A 25 -1.13 20.59 -12.76
N PRO A 26 -0.88 21.67 -11.97
CA PRO A 26 0.27 22.03 -11.14
C PRO A 26 -0.09 22.26 -9.64
N PHE A 27 0.88 22.15 -8.72
CA PHE A 27 1.02 22.81 -7.39
C PHE A 27 2.22 22.07 -6.73
N PHE A 28 3.46 22.55 -6.72
CA PHE A 28 3.92 23.82 -6.18
C PHE A 28 5.25 24.22 -6.84
N LEU A 29 5.27 25.43 -7.42
CA LEU A 29 6.47 26.25 -7.53
C LEU A 29 6.78 26.77 -6.12
N ASP A 30 7.82 26.24 -5.49
CA ASP A 30 8.71 26.97 -4.57
C ASP A 30 9.80 26.00 -4.06
N LEU A 31 10.70 25.63 -4.96
CA LEU A 31 12.12 25.37 -4.63
C LEU A 31 12.99 25.30 -5.91
N LEU A 32 12.64 26.09 -6.94
CA LEU A 32 13.53 26.37 -8.07
C LEU A 32 14.01 27.82 -7.95
N CYS A 33 14.84 28.07 -6.95
CA CYS A 33 15.76 29.19 -6.98
C CYS A 33 17.16 28.67 -6.60
N PHE A 34 17.72 27.82 -7.45
CA PHE A 34 19.18 27.74 -7.55
C PHE A 34 19.53 27.64 -9.02
N ARG A 35 20.03 28.78 -9.53
CA ARG A 35 20.36 29.05 -10.92
C ARG A 35 21.30 27.99 -11.51
N ARG A 36 21.13 27.80 -12.82
CA ARG A 36 22.16 27.32 -13.74
C ARG A 36 23.46 28.09 -13.53
N GLU A 37 24.57 27.38 -13.39
CA GLU A 37 25.79 27.67 -14.14
C GLU A 37 26.76 26.48 -14.12
N SER A 38 27.28 26.18 -15.32
CA SER A 38 28.63 25.65 -15.58
C SER A 38 28.89 24.15 -15.40
N TYR A 39 28.90 23.46 -16.56
CA TYR A 39 29.92 22.51 -17.03
C TYR A 39 30.70 21.70 -15.98
N LEU A 40 30.50 20.38 -15.97
CA LEU A 40 31.63 19.45 -16.07
C LEU A 40 31.13 18.09 -16.62
N SER A 41 31.70 17.69 -17.74
CA SER A 41 31.55 16.40 -18.40
C SER A 41 31.87 15.24 -17.44
N VAL A 42 30.93 14.29 -17.29
CA VAL A 42 31.14 13.05 -16.53
C VAL A 42 31.58 11.96 -17.52
N PRO A 43 32.72 11.27 -17.32
CA PRO A 43 33.06 10.14 -18.15
C PRO A 43 32.27 8.90 -17.72
N GLU A 44 31.87 8.15 -18.75
CA GLU A 44 31.23 6.85 -18.69
C GLU A 44 32.29 5.79 -18.32
N SER A 45 32.21 5.17 -17.14
CA SER A 45 32.85 3.88 -16.89
C SER A 45 32.28 3.21 -15.64
N SER A 46 31.47 2.20 -15.88
CA SER A 46 31.13 1.11 -14.99
C SER A 46 32.40 0.40 -14.47
N GLU A 47 32.57 0.30 -13.15
CA GLU A 47 33.17 -0.85 -12.41
C GLU A 47 33.76 -0.49 -11.02
N ILE A 48 33.79 0.77 -10.58
CA ILE A 48 34.42 1.14 -9.27
C ILE A 48 33.43 1.28 -8.09
N HIS A 49 32.14 0.93 -8.26
CA HIS A 49 31.07 1.46 -7.40
C HIS A 49 30.75 0.71 -6.09
N ASP A 50 31.28 -0.49 -5.84
CA ASP A 50 30.88 -1.26 -4.65
C ASP A 50 31.92 -1.27 -3.52
N GLY A 51 33.22 -1.18 -3.84
CA GLY A 51 34.28 -1.04 -2.82
C GLY A 51 34.29 0.34 -2.13
N PHE A 52 34.02 1.42 -2.88
CA PHE A 52 34.07 2.78 -2.35
C PHE A 52 32.93 3.08 -1.36
N LYS A 53 31.75 2.47 -1.56
CA LYS A 53 30.58 2.64 -0.69
C LYS A 53 30.77 2.00 0.68
N LEU A 54 31.38 0.81 0.77
CA LEU A 54 31.66 0.16 2.05
C LEU A 54 32.73 0.91 2.84
N ALA A 55 33.78 1.38 2.17
CA ALA A 55 34.87 2.13 2.81
C ALA A 55 34.38 3.48 3.38
N LEU A 56 33.46 4.17 2.69
CA LEU A 56 32.90 5.45 3.14
C LEU A 56 31.96 5.28 4.34
N VAL A 57 31.09 4.27 4.34
CA VAL A 57 30.18 3.97 5.47
C VAL A 57 30.96 3.54 6.73
N ALA A 58 32.06 2.80 6.57
CA ALA A 58 32.91 2.39 7.69
C ALA A 58 33.67 3.57 8.33
N ARG A 59 34.01 4.61 7.55
CA ARG A 59 34.78 5.78 8.03
C ARG A 59 33.93 6.85 8.70
N LEU A 60 32.61 6.88 8.45
CA LEU A 60 31.68 7.91 8.93
C LEU A 60 30.97 7.54 10.26
N ARG A 61 31.50 6.56 11.01
CA ARG A 61 30.95 6.09 12.31
C ARG A 61 31.09 7.07 13.47
N ARG A 62 31.61 8.29 13.26
CA ARG A 62 31.74 9.31 14.31
C ARG A 62 31.18 10.64 13.82
N GLY A 63 29.97 10.97 14.25
CA GLY A 63 29.54 12.36 14.42
C GLY A 63 28.73 13.04 13.31
N LEU A 64 28.26 12.34 12.27
CA LEU A 64 27.33 12.97 11.32
C LEU A 64 25.88 12.89 11.81
N PRO A 65 25.14 14.02 11.88
CA PRO A 65 23.71 13.99 12.17
C PRO A 65 23.00 13.17 11.09
N MET A 66 22.02 12.36 11.50
CA MET A 66 21.29 11.41 10.64
C MET A 66 20.73 12.04 9.35
N ASP A 67 20.46 13.35 9.37
CA ASP A 67 19.92 14.11 8.25
C ASP A 67 20.92 14.27 7.08
N MET A 68 22.22 14.24 7.37
CA MET A 68 23.27 14.40 6.35
C MET A 68 23.53 13.10 5.57
N LEU A 69 23.20 11.93 6.13
CA LEU A 69 23.23 10.65 5.39
C LEU A 69 22.13 10.55 4.32
N ALA A 70 20.99 11.21 4.52
CA ALA A 70 19.89 11.24 3.54
C ALA A 70 20.28 11.96 2.24
N LEU A 71 21.21 12.92 2.31
CA LEU A 71 21.80 13.60 1.15
C LEU A 71 22.79 12.71 0.38
N LEU A 72 23.49 11.80 1.08
CA LEU A 72 24.48 10.89 0.47
C LEU A 72 23.82 9.68 -0.21
N LEU A 73 22.64 9.24 0.25
CA LEU A 73 21.89 8.11 -0.29
C LEU A 73 20.41 8.50 -0.52
N PRO A 74 20.10 9.41 -1.47
CA PRO A 74 18.73 9.83 -1.71
C PRO A 74 17.86 8.62 -2.06
N ALA A 75 16.64 8.61 -1.51
CA ALA A 75 15.66 7.58 -1.76
C ALA A 75 15.53 7.35 -3.28
N ARG A 76 15.55 6.08 -3.68
CA ARG A 76 15.39 5.67 -5.08
C ARG A 76 14.01 5.07 -5.27
N CYS A 77 13.32 5.44 -6.36
CA CYS A 77 12.03 4.86 -6.70
C CYS A 77 12.08 3.33 -6.64
N GLY A 78 11.10 2.74 -5.94
CA GLY A 78 10.96 1.28 -5.79
C GLY A 78 10.73 0.55 -7.11
N ALA A 79 10.34 1.28 -8.16
CA ALA A 79 10.16 0.77 -9.52
C ALA A 79 11.35 1.11 -10.43
N CYS A 80 11.46 2.35 -10.90
CA CYS A 80 12.44 2.76 -11.92
C CYS A 80 13.82 3.14 -11.37
N ARG A 81 14.01 3.13 -10.04
CA ARG A 81 15.29 3.43 -9.35
C ARG A 81 15.84 4.85 -9.53
N ARG A 82 15.09 5.78 -10.14
CA ARG A 82 15.43 7.22 -10.18
C ARG A 82 15.47 7.80 -8.76
N ARG A 83 16.37 8.76 -8.51
CA ARG A 83 16.49 9.46 -7.22
C ARG A 83 15.26 10.35 -6.97
N GLY A 84 14.87 10.50 -5.71
CA GLY A 84 13.80 11.41 -5.29
C GLY A 84 12.92 10.81 -4.19
N SER A 85 11.91 10.02 -4.58
CA SER A 85 10.90 9.46 -3.67
C SER A 85 10.86 7.92 -3.71
N GLY A 86 10.11 7.31 -2.77
CA GLY A 86 9.86 5.87 -2.77
C GLY A 86 9.08 5.39 -4.00
N PHE A 87 8.25 6.25 -4.61
CA PHE A 87 7.58 6.02 -5.88
C PHE A 87 7.47 7.35 -6.63
N CYS A 88 8.17 7.48 -7.76
CA CYS A 88 8.28 8.77 -8.46
C CYS A 88 7.01 9.12 -9.24
N LEU A 89 6.84 10.41 -9.56
CA LEU A 89 5.66 10.90 -10.26
C LEU A 89 5.42 10.18 -11.59
N ASP A 90 6.46 9.93 -12.39
CA ASP A 90 6.32 9.17 -13.65
C ASP A 90 5.75 7.76 -13.44
N CYS A 91 6.19 7.06 -12.39
CA CYS A 91 5.63 5.74 -12.07
C CYS A 91 4.24 5.84 -11.44
N ALA A 92 3.94 6.92 -10.71
CA ALA A 92 2.60 7.18 -10.19
C ALA A 92 1.62 7.51 -11.31
N ALA A 93 2.06 8.17 -12.37
CA ALA A 93 1.25 8.48 -13.54
C ALA A 93 0.83 7.23 -14.34
N THR A 94 1.52 6.10 -14.16
CA THR A 94 1.11 4.81 -14.76
C THR A 94 0.09 4.04 -13.92
N LEU A 95 -0.30 4.55 -12.74
CA LEU A 95 -1.34 3.91 -11.95
C LEU A 95 -2.67 4.02 -12.70
N ALA A 96 -3.43 2.92 -12.69
CA ALA A 96 -4.74 2.84 -13.30
C ALA A 96 -5.72 2.33 -12.24
N PRO A 97 -6.18 3.20 -11.33
CA PRO A 97 -7.05 2.78 -10.25
C PRO A 97 -8.34 2.11 -10.77
N GLU A 98 -8.73 1.03 -10.13
CA GLU A 98 -9.91 0.24 -10.49
C GLU A 98 -10.74 -0.10 -9.25
N CYS A 99 -12.05 -0.27 -9.45
CA CYS A 99 -12.95 -0.83 -8.48
C CYS A 99 -13.44 -2.19 -9.01
N PHE A 100 -13.48 -3.21 -8.15
CA PHE A 100 -13.99 -4.53 -8.51
C PHE A 100 -14.64 -5.21 -7.31
N SER A 101 -15.62 -6.07 -7.60
CA SER A 101 -16.32 -6.84 -6.58
C SER A 101 -15.72 -8.23 -6.45
N LEU A 102 -15.43 -8.65 -5.21
CA LEU A 102 -15.12 -10.04 -4.89
C LEU A 102 -16.42 -10.81 -4.61
N THR A 103 -16.57 -11.94 -5.30
CA THR A 103 -17.70 -12.84 -5.10
C THR A 103 -17.66 -13.43 -3.68
N GLY A 104 -18.68 -13.08 -2.89
CA GLY A 104 -18.89 -13.53 -1.51
C GLY A 104 -20.33 -13.25 -1.10
N THR A 105 -20.73 -13.71 0.08
CA THR A 105 -22.08 -13.49 0.61
C THR A 105 -22.00 -12.74 1.95
N PRO A 106 -22.26 -11.41 1.98
CA PRO A 106 -22.48 -10.52 0.83
C PRO A 106 -21.17 -10.20 0.06
N PRO A 107 -21.27 -9.69 -1.18
CA PRO A 107 -20.10 -9.33 -1.98
C PRO A 107 -19.24 -8.27 -1.27
N LEU A 108 -17.99 -8.15 -1.69
CA LEU A 108 -17.05 -7.18 -1.13
C LEU A 108 -16.51 -6.30 -2.24
N GLU A 109 -16.82 -5.00 -2.17
CA GLU A 109 -16.27 -3.99 -3.07
C GLU A 109 -14.82 -3.67 -2.68
N VAL A 110 -13.94 -3.63 -3.69
CA VAL A 110 -12.50 -3.43 -3.51
C VAL A 110 -12.00 -2.34 -4.44
N VAL A 111 -11.27 -1.37 -3.88
CA VAL A 111 -10.51 -0.37 -4.64
C VAL A 111 -9.05 -0.80 -4.74
N ALA A 112 -8.46 -0.69 -5.92
CA ALA A 112 -7.02 -0.90 -6.15
C ALA A 112 -6.38 0.29 -6.86
N LEU A 113 -5.07 0.52 -6.67
CA LEU A 113 -4.30 1.47 -7.50
C LEU A 113 -4.06 0.96 -8.93
N GLY A 114 -4.35 -0.31 -9.17
CA GLY A 114 -4.35 -0.94 -10.49
C GLY A 114 -3.97 -2.41 -10.43
N ARG A 115 -3.64 -2.96 -11.60
CA ARG A 115 -3.21 -4.34 -11.76
C ARG A 115 -1.80 -4.56 -11.20
N TYR A 116 -1.53 -5.78 -10.72
CA TYR A 116 -0.24 -6.19 -10.17
C TYR A 116 0.81 -6.39 -11.28
N GLU A 117 1.13 -5.32 -12.00
CA GLU A 117 2.03 -5.31 -13.15
C GLU A 117 2.90 -4.05 -13.19
N GLY A 118 3.83 -4.00 -14.14
CA GLY A 118 4.63 -2.80 -14.43
C GLY A 118 5.31 -2.17 -13.20
N PRO A 119 5.37 -0.82 -13.14
CA PRO A 119 5.96 -0.09 -12.02
C PRO A 119 5.31 -0.40 -10.66
N LEU A 120 3.99 -0.58 -10.61
CA LEU A 120 3.27 -0.87 -9.37
C LEU A 120 3.73 -2.20 -8.76
N ARG A 121 3.86 -3.26 -9.58
CA ARG A 121 4.40 -4.56 -9.14
C ARG A 121 5.80 -4.42 -8.55
N LEU A 122 6.69 -3.68 -9.22
CA LEU A 122 8.07 -3.50 -8.76
C LEU A 122 8.12 -2.74 -7.42
N ALA A 123 7.29 -1.71 -7.26
CA ALA A 123 7.20 -0.95 -6.02
C ALA A 123 6.63 -1.79 -4.87
N VAL A 124 5.58 -2.59 -5.11
CA VAL A 124 5.06 -3.53 -4.10
C VAL A 124 6.10 -4.57 -3.70
N LEU A 125 6.89 -5.08 -4.66
CA LEU A 125 8.00 -5.99 -4.34
C LEU A 125 9.10 -5.30 -3.51
N ALA A 126 9.44 -4.05 -3.81
CA ALA A 126 10.38 -3.27 -3.03
C ALA A 126 9.87 -3.06 -1.58
N MET A 127 8.59 -2.72 -1.42
CA MET A 127 7.92 -2.63 -0.12
C MET A 127 8.00 -3.97 0.64
N LYS A 128 7.70 -5.10 -0.02
CA LYS A 128 7.78 -6.45 0.56
C LYS A 128 9.21 -6.85 0.99
N ARG A 129 10.23 -6.18 0.46
CA ARG A 129 11.65 -6.32 0.84
C ARG A 129 12.08 -5.33 1.93
N GLY A 130 11.14 -4.62 2.57
CA GLY A 130 11.42 -3.74 3.71
C GLY A 130 11.65 -2.27 3.35
N ARG A 131 11.33 -1.83 2.13
CA ARG A 131 11.41 -0.40 1.76
C ARG A 131 10.22 0.38 2.31
N ARG A 132 10.40 0.94 3.52
CA ARG A 132 9.37 1.72 4.23
C ARG A 132 8.99 3.02 3.51
N ASP A 133 9.94 3.67 2.86
CA ASP A 133 9.73 4.89 2.06
C ASP A 133 8.81 4.63 0.85
N VAL A 134 8.95 3.46 0.21
CA VAL A 134 8.05 3.00 -0.85
C VAL A 134 6.65 2.74 -0.29
N ALA A 135 6.56 2.07 0.86
CA ALA A 135 5.28 1.81 1.55
C ALA A 135 4.53 3.12 1.86
N GLN A 136 5.23 4.12 2.38
CA GLN A 136 4.65 5.43 2.69
C GLN A 136 4.14 6.15 1.44
N THR A 137 4.92 6.13 0.36
CA THR A 137 4.53 6.79 -0.89
C THR A 137 3.32 6.11 -1.52
N LEU A 138 3.31 4.77 -1.57
CA LEU A 138 2.17 4.00 -2.06
C LEU A 138 0.91 4.17 -1.18
N GLY A 139 1.10 4.27 0.14
CA GLY A 139 0.01 4.57 1.07
C GLY A 139 -0.64 5.93 0.82
N ARG A 140 0.14 6.96 0.46
CA ARG A 140 -0.40 8.27 0.05
C ARG A 140 -1.19 8.17 -1.24
N CYS A 141 -0.66 7.48 -2.26
CA CYS A 141 -1.41 7.23 -3.49
C CYS A 141 -2.74 6.50 -3.21
N LEU A 142 -2.73 5.52 -2.30
CA LEU A 142 -3.94 4.83 -1.88
C LEU A 142 -4.94 5.76 -1.19
N ALA A 143 -4.47 6.63 -0.30
CA ALA A 143 -5.30 7.64 0.35
C ALA A 143 -5.89 8.65 -0.64
N ASP A 144 -5.15 9.05 -1.67
CA ASP A 144 -5.64 9.96 -2.70
C ASP A 144 -6.79 9.36 -3.52
N VAL A 145 -6.73 8.04 -3.77
CA VAL A 145 -7.78 7.30 -4.51
C VAL A 145 -8.98 6.98 -3.64
N VAL A 146 -8.74 6.51 -2.40
CA VAL A 146 -9.80 6.17 -1.43
C VAL A 146 -10.55 7.42 -0.97
N GLY A 147 -9.84 8.54 -0.80
CA GLY A 147 -10.40 9.77 -0.25
C GLY A 147 -10.67 9.66 1.25
N HIS A 148 -11.70 10.36 1.71
CA HIS A 148 -12.08 10.38 3.12
C HIS A 148 -12.79 9.09 3.52
N VAL A 149 -12.34 8.48 4.62
CA VAL A 149 -12.95 7.28 5.20
C VAL A 149 -13.88 7.71 6.34
N ASP A 150 -15.18 7.69 6.09
CA ASP A 150 -16.21 7.88 7.12
C ASP A 150 -16.53 6.53 7.79
N GLY A 151 -15.64 6.10 8.69
CA GLY A 151 -15.76 4.80 9.34
C GLY A 151 -14.49 4.36 10.07
N ALA A 152 -14.48 3.09 10.46
CA ALA A 152 -13.32 2.45 11.06
C ALA A 152 -12.39 1.86 9.99
N ILE A 153 -11.10 1.75 10.30
CA ILE A 153 -10.11 1.15 9.40
C ILE A 153 -9.52 -0.08 10.07
N ALA A 154 -9.48 -1.19 9.33
CA ALA A 154 -8.86 -2.43 9.75
C ALA A 154 -7.69 -2.78 8.82
N ALA A 155 -6.52 -3.08 9.38
CA ALA A 155 -5.44 -3.66 8.60
C ALA A 155 -5.65 -5.18 8.48
N ALA A 156 -5.56 -5.73 7.26
CA ALA A 156 -5.65 -7.16 7.05
C ALA A 156 -4.52 -7.88 7.81
N PRO A 157 -4.81 -8.97 8.54
CA PRO A 157 -3.83 -9.57 9.42
C PRO A 157 -2.80 -10.37 8.61
N THR A 158 -1.53 -10.01 8.79
CA THR A 158 -0.41 -10.74 8.20
C THR A 158 0.05 -11.89 9.10
N ALA A 159 0.49 -13.02 8.55
CA ALA A 159 1.04 -14.11 9.35
C ALA A 159 2.34 -13.69 10.05
N ALA A 160 2.54 -14.05 11.33
CA ALA A 160 3.65 -13.58 12.16
C ALA A 160 5.05 -13.81 11.54
N HIS A 161 5.29 -14.94 10.85
CA HIS A 161 6.57 -15.22 10.16
C HIS A 161 6.87 -14.22 9.01
N ARG A 162 5.85 -13.56 8.46
CA ARG A 162 6.02 -12.51 7.43
C ARG A 162 6.30 -11.13 8.03
N ARG A 163 6.05 -10.92 9.33
CA ARG A 163 6.36 -9.66 10.04
C ARG A 163 7.84 -9.57 10.41
N GLY A 164 8.41 -10.66 10.94
CA GLY A 164 9.81 -10.70 11.41
C GLY A 164 10.89 -10.53 10.33
N THR A 165 10.59 -10.87 9.07
CA THR A 165 11.54 -10.81 7.95
C THR A 165 11.53 -9.47 7.19
N ARG A 166 10.52 -8.62 7.42
CA ARG A 166 10.27 -7.41 6.59
C ARG A 166 10.40 -6.09 7.34
N GLY A 167 10.62 -6.13 8.66
CA GLY A 167 10.82 -4.96 9.51
C GLY A 167 9.55 -4.16 9.87
N PHE A 168 8.43 -4.35 9.17
CA PHE A 168 7.13 -3.72 9.48
C PHE A 168 5.93 -4.51 8.91
N ASP A 169 4.74 -4.21 9.44
CA ASP A 169 3.45 -4.71 8.94
C ASP A 169 2.94 -3.81 7.80
N GLN A 170 2.85 -4.36 6.58
CA GLN A 170 2.54 -3.59 5.36
C GLN A 170 1.13 -3.00 5.43
N ALA A 171 0.14 -3.83 5.78
CA ALA A 171 -1.25 -3.41 5.86
C ALA A 171 -1.43 -2.30 6.91
N LEU A 172 -0.73 -2.41 8.04
CA LEU A 172 -0.78 -1.36 9.07
C LEU A 172 -0.14 -0.04 8.61
N LEU A 173 0.98 -0.09 7.87
CA LEU A 173 1.56 1.13 7.31
C LEU A 173 0.65 1.81 6.29
N LEU A 174 -0.04 1.04 5.46
CA LEU A 174 -1.01 1.57 4.51
C LEU A 174 -2.22 2.17 5.25
N ALA A 175 -2.75 1.46 6.25
CA ALA A 175 -3.84 1.97 7.10
C ALA A 175 -3.47 3.30 7.78
N ARG A 176 -2.22 3.47 8.21
CA ARG A 176 -1.73 4.76 8.77
C ARG A 176 -1.81 5.92 7.77
N ALA A 177 -1.58 5.68 6.49
CA ALA A 177 -1.73 6.72 5.47
C ALA A 177 -3.19 7.14 5.26
N LEU A 178 -4.14 6.28 5.64
CA LEU A 178 -5.59 6.50 5.53
C LEU A 178 -6.23 7.07 6.80
N GLY A 179 -5.45 7.33 7.87
CA GLY A 179 -5.97 7.82 9.15
C GLY A 179 -5.71 6.89 10.35
N GLY A 180 -5.08 5.74 10.14
CA GLY A 180 -4.72 4.77 11.18
C GLY A 180 -5.73 3.63 11.32
N ALA A 181 -5.25 2.46 11.77
CA ALA A 181 -6.12 1.32 12.04
C ALA A 181 -6.73 1.45 13.44
N SER A 182 -8.05 1.59 13.51
CA SER A 182 -8.84 1.62 14.75
C SER A 182 -9.45 0.26 15.11
N VAL A 183 -9.39 -0.68 14.17
CA VAL A 183 -9.93 -2.05 14.31
C VAL A 183 -8.82 -3.07 14.15
N SER A 184 -8.81 -4.04 15.06
CA SER A 184 -7.82 -5.12 15.11
C SER A 184 -8.41 -6.43 14.60
N LEU A 185 -7.65 -7.06 13.70
CA LEU A 185 -7.91 -8.40 13.19
C LEU A 185 -6.71 -9.29 13.49
N CYS A 186 -6.92 -10.57 13.77
CA CYS A 186 -5.85 -11.55 14.01
C CYS A 186 -6.05 -12.84 13.21
N LEU A 187 -4.98 -13.65 13.10
CA LEU A 187 -5.00 -14.98 12.48
C LEU A 187 -4.96 -16.07 13.54
N GLU A 188 -5.91 -17.01 13.53
CA GLU A 188 -5.94 -18.20 14.39
C GLU A 188 -5.08 -19.37 13.84
N GLY A 189 -4.38 -20.08 14.74
CA GLY A 189 -3.90 -21.45 14.53
C GLY A 189 -2.71 -21.68 13.58
N ALA A 190 -1.55 -21.05 13.79
CA ALA A 190 -0.39 -21.08 12.88
C ALA A 190 0.34 -22.43 12.65
N SER A 191 -0.21 -23.59 13.01
CA SER A 191 0.43 -24.90 12.77
C SER A 191 -0.43 -25.86 11.93
N GLN A 192 0.26 -26.87 11.41
CA GLN A 192 -0.17 -28.01 10.59
C GLN A 192 -0.22 -27.81 9.08
N ARG A 193 0.61 -28.61 8.41
CA ARG A 193 0.88 -28.71 6.97
C ARG A 193 -0.36 -29.24 6.21
N GLY A 194 -0.47 -28.98 4.90
CA GLY A 194 -1.23 -29.86 4.00
C GLY A 194 -2.67 -29.48 3.57
N ALA A 195 -3.05 -28.20 3.37
CA ALA A 195 -4.23 -27.89 2.55
C ALA A 195 -4.07 -26.56 1.78
N GLY A 196 -4.83 -26.36 0.70
CA GLY A 196 -4.70 -25.24 -0.24
C GLY A 196 -4.66 -23.85 0.42
N ARG A 197 -3.69 -23.02 0.00
CA ARG A 197 -3.34 -21.73 0.62
C ARG A 197 -4.50 -20.72 0.71
N ALA A 198 -5.42 -20.71 -0.25
CA ALA A 198 -6.52 -19.74 -0.31
C ALA A 198 -7.68 -20.11 0.64
N GLU A 199 -8.01 -21.41 0.73
CA GLU A 199 -9.12 -21.91 1.55
C GLU A 199 -8.80 -21.90 3.05
N ARG A 200 -7.51 -22.03 3.41
CA ARG A 200 -7.06 -21.96 4.81
C ARG A 200 -7.11 -20.57 5.44
N LEU A 201 -6.94 -19.51 4.66
CA LEU A 201 -6.97 -18.13 5.18
C LEU A 201 -8.40 -17.65 5.47
N ALA A 202 -9.38 -18.14 4.70
CA ALA A 202 -10.80 -17.83 4.88
C ALA A 202 -11.34 -18.17 6.28
N ARG A 203 -10.76 -19.19 6.95
CA ARG A 203 -11.25 -19.72 8.24
C ARG A 203 -10.48 -19.24 9.46
N ARG A 204 -9.51 -18.34 9.31
CA ARG A 204 -8.57 -18.00 10.38
C ARG A 204 -8.59 -16.54 10.81
N VAL A 205 -9.27 -15.65 10.07
CA VAL A 205 -9.36 -14.25 10.50
C VAL A 205 -10.40 -14.11 11.59
N ARG A 206 -10.04 -13.44 12.68
CA ARG A 206 -10.96 -13.03 13.75
C ARG A 206 -10.90 -11.54 13.98
N PHE A 207 -12.05 -10.99 14.34
CA PHE A 207 -12.13 -9.71 15.02
C PHE A 207 -11.55 -9.85 16.43
N SER A 208 -10.61 -8.96 16.78
CA SER A 208 -9.88 -9.02 18.05
C SER A 208 -9.93 -7.72 18.86
N GLY A 209 -10.66 -6.70 18.39
CA GLY A 209 -10.86 -5.47 19.14
C GLY A 209 -11.12 -4.24 18.27
N GLY A 210 -11.68 -3.20 18.90
CA GLY A 210 -12.14 -1.98 18.24
C GLY A 210 -13.65 -1.81 18.36
N ASP A 211 -14.17 -0.68 17.90
CA ASP A 211 -15.61 -0.46 17.77
C ASP A 211 -16.02 -0.61 16.31
N VAL A 212 -16.87 -1.61 16.05
CA VAL A 212 -17.36 -1.95 14.70
C VAL A 212 -18.89 -2.01 14.61
N ALA A 213 -19.59 -2.05 15.74
CA ALA A 213 -21.03 -2.27 15.77
C ALA A 213 -21.77 -1.08 15.14
N GLY A 214 -22.55 -1.34 14.08
CA GLY A 214 -23.26 -0.30 13.34
C GLY A 214 -22.36 0.63 12.53
N ARG A 215 -21.05 0.34 12.44
CA ARG A 215 -20.07 1.19 11.72
C ARG A 215 -19.73 0.61 10.36
N ARG A 216 -19.30 1.50 9.46
CA ARG A 216 -18.64 1.12 8.20
C ARG A 216 -17.18 0.83 8.48
N VAL A 217 -16.65 -0.22 7.84
CA VAL A 217 -15.25 -0.61 8.03
C VAL A 217 -14.54 -0.75 6.68
N LEU A 218 -13.40 -0.08 6.53
CA LEU A 218 -12.50 -0.26 5.40
C LEU A 218 -11.36 -1.21 5.76
N VAL A 219 -11.25 -2.34 5.06
CA VAL A 219 -10.14 -3.29 5.21
C VAL A 219 -9.01 -2.93 4.26
N VAL A 220 -7.79 -2.79 4.77
CA VAL A 220 -6.61 -2.41 3.99
C VAL A 220 -5.64 -3.58 3.89
N ASP A 221 -5.21 -3.93 2.68
CA ASP A 221 -4.17 -4.96 2.43
C ASP A 221 -3.22 -4.51 1.31
N ASP A 222 -2.12 -5.24 1.06
CA ASP A 222 -1.19 -4.89 -0.01
C ASP A 222 -1.66 -5.36 -1.39
N VAL A 223 -2.04 -6.63 -1.54
CA VAL A 223 -2.36 -7.23 -2.84
C VAL A 223 -3.56 -8.16 -2.72
N CYS A 224 -4.61 -7.89 -3.49
CA CYS A 224 -5.71 -8.82 -3.68
C CYS A 224 -5.36 -9.81 -4.80
N SER A 225 -5.10 -11.06 -4.45
CA SER A 225 -4.95 -12.16 -5.43
C SER A 225 -6.28 -12.87 -5.66
N THR A 226 -6.60 -13.89 -4.85
CA THR A 226 -7.90 -14.56 -4.89
C THR A 226 -8.97 -13.85 -4.04
N GLY A 227 -8.59 -12.79 -3.31
CA GLY A 227 -9.50 -12.10 -2.38
C GLY A 227 -9.82 -12.83 -1.08
N GLY A 228 -9.30 -14.05 -0.88
CA GLY A 228 -9.66 -14.90 0.27
C GLY A 228 -9.38 -14.25 1.64
N THR A 229 -8.26 -13.52 1.80
CA THR A 229 -7.99 -12.78 3.05
C THR A 229 -9.02 -11.67 3.27
N LEU A 230 -9.33 -10.88 2.24
CA LEU A 230 -10.25 -9.75 2.34
C LEU A 230 -11.67 -10.22 2.66
N LEU A 231 -12.14 -11.29 2.00
CA LEU A 231 -13.44 -11.90 2.28
C LEU A 231 -13.51 -12.45 3.71
N ALA A 232 -12.43 -13.03 4.23
CA ALA A 232 -12.35 -13.50 5.62
C ALA A 232 -12.46 -12.34 6.63
N CYS A 233 -11.74 -11.24 6.37
CA CYS A 233 -11.82 -10.02 7.17
C CYS A 233 -13.24 -9.46 7.16
N ALA A 234 -13.84 -9.34 5.97
CA ALA A 234 -15.18 -8.83 5.82
C ALA A 234 -16.22 -9.67 6.56
N ARG A 235 -16.09 -11.00 6.48
CA ARG A 235 -16.94 -11.92 7.24
C ARG A 235 -16.81 -11.70 8.75
N ALA A 236 -15.58 -11.70 9.28
CA ALA A 236 -15.35 -11.53 10.72
C ALA A 236 -15.88 -10.18 11.25
N LEU A 237 -15.75 -9.11 10.46
CA LEU A 237 -16.25 -7.77 10.81
C LEU A 237 -17.77 -7.70 10.76
N ARG A 238 -18.41 -8.31 9.76
CA ARG A 238 -19.89 -8.38 9.66
C ARG A 238 -20.47 -9.22 10.80
N GLU A 239 -19.85 -10.35 11.14
CA GLU A 239 -20.22 -11.17 12.30
C GLU A 239 -20.07 -10.38 13.62
N ALA A 240 -19.11 -9.45 13.70
CA ALA A 240 -18.95 -8.54 14.83
C ALA A 240 -19.90 -7.31 14.81
N GLY A 241 -20.82 -7.22 13.84
CA GLY A 241 -21.85 -6.19 13.79
C GLY A 241 -21.55 -4.98 12.90
N ALA A 242 -20.53 -5.05 12.02
CA ALA A 242 -20.28 -3.99 11.04
C ALA A 242 -21.47 -3.78 10.11
N LEU A 243 -21.87 -2.51 9.93
CA LEU A 243 -22.96 -2.10 9.04
C LEU A 243 -22.62 -2.37 7.57
N ALA A 244 -21.39 -2.05 7.18
CA ALA A 244 -20.86 -2.29 5.84
C ALA A 244 -19.36 -2.54 5.91
N VAL A 245 -18.85 -3.35 4.96
CA VAL A 245 -17.41 -3.60 4.82
C VAL A 245 -17.03 -3.46 3.37
N GLU A 246 -15.97 -2.70 3.13
CA GLU A 246 -15.30 -2.49 1.85
C GLU A 246 -13.79 -2.73 2.02
N ALA A 247 -13.04 -2.81 0.93
CA ALA A 247 -11.59 -2.98 1.00
C ALA A 247 -10.80 -2.05 0.06
N ALA A 248 -9.57 -1.77 0.45
CA ALA A 248 -8.59 -1.03 -0.34
C ALA A 248 -7.27 -1.82 -0.40
N VAL A 249 -6.73 -1.98 -1.60
CA VAL A 249 -5.44 -2.64 -1.83
C VAL A 249 -4.54 -1.83 -2.73
N LEU A 250 -3.23 -2.08 -2.69
CA LEU A 250 -2.34 -1.47 -3.68
C LEU A 250 -2.57 -2.07 -5.05
N ALA A 251 -2.73 -3.39 -5.16
CA ALA A 251 -2.80 -4.04 -6.46
C ALA A 251 -3.75 -5.25 -6.52
N ARG A 252 -4.36 -5.45 -7.68
CA ARG A 252 -5.10 -6.65 -8.04
C ARG A 252 -4.20 -7.61 -8.82
N ALA A 253 -3.97 -8.80 -8.29
CA ALA A 253 -3.23 -9.86 -8.96
C ALA A 253 -4.21 -10.87 -9.57
N GLU A 254 -4.38 -10.84 -10.90
CA GLU A 254 -5.05 -11.92 -11.61
C GLU A 254 -4.14 -13.16 -11.60
N ARG A 255 -4.72 -14.35 -11.47
CA ARG A 255 -3.98 -15.58 -11.76
C ARG A 255 -3.70 -15.58 -13.26
N SER A 256 -2.42 -15.53 -13.65
CA SER A 256 -2.06 -15.94 -15.00
C SER A 256 -2.63 -17.35 -15.21
N PRO A 257 -3.45 -17.60 -16.25
CA PRO A 257 -3.80 -18.97 -16.60
C PRO A 257 -2.48 -19.72 -16.82
N ARG A 258 -2.35 -20.86 -16.16
CA ARG A 258 -1.23 -21.77 -16.36
C ARG A 258 -1.41 -22.50 -17.67
#